data_AF-A0A4Z2B2G3-F1
#
_entry.id   AF-A0A4Z2B2G3-F1
#
_cell.length_a   1.000
_cell.length_b   1.000
_cell.length_c   1.000
_cell.angle_alpha   90.00
_cell.angle_beta   90.00
_cell.angle_gamma   90.00
#
_symmetry.space_group_name_H-M   'P 1'
#
loop_
_entity.id
_entity.type
_entity.pdbx_description
1 polymer ?
#
loop_
_entity_poly.entity_id
_entity_poly.type
_entity_poly.pdbx_seq_one_letter_code
_entity_poly.pdbx_strand_id
1 'polypeptide(L)'
;MNNSAHMFEQIHALELDPNLFRIGQSKIFFRTGVLAHLEEERDLKITDIIIYFQSACRGYLARRAFAKKQQQLSALKVLQRNCAAYLKLRHWQWWRLFTKVKPLLQVTRQEEEMQAKDEELMKVKEKQLKVENELVEMESKHQQLLEEKNILAEQLHAETELFAEAEEMRVRLLTRKQELEEILNDLESRVEEEEERNQSLQNEKKRMQAHIQDLEEQLDEEEAVRQKLQLDKVTADAKIKKMEEDNLLLEDQNSKLLKEKKLLDDRISEMSSQLTEEEDKTKNLSKLKNKQEMMIVELEEHLKKEEKTRQELEKAKRKLDSEMTDLQDQIVELQTQTEEMRIQLAVKEEEMQSALSRSDDETAQKNNALKQIRELQAHLAELQEDLESEKICRTKAEKLKRDLSEELEALKTELEDTLDTTAAQQELRTKREQEVAELKKAIEEETKNHNVQVQEMRQRHSSVLEELSEQLEQAKRFKGSLEKSIQNLESDNKDLACEVKSVQQARAESESRRKKVESQLQELLSRAAEAERTKAELSQRSNRLQVDLDHMSSLLEESEKS
;
A
#
# COMPACT_ATOMS: atom_id res chain seq x y z
N MET A 1 -0.37 35.08 0.05
CA MET A 1 -1.29 36.02 0.72
C MET A 1 -2.27 36.71 -0.25
N ASN A 2 -1.93 37.02 -1.50
CA ASN A 2 -2.84 37.71 -2.43
C ASN A 2 -4.08 36.92 -2.88
N ASN A 3 -4.00 35.59 -3.04
CA ASN A 3 -5.14 34.79 -3.54
C ASN A 3 -6.28 34.67 -2.53
N SER A 4 -5.96 34.57 -1.23
CA SER A 4 -6.99 34.49 -0.19
C SER A 4 -7.76 35.81 -0.08
N ALA A 5 -7.06 36.95 -0.13
CA ALA A 5 -7.71 38.28 -0.08
C ALA A 5 -8.68 38.50 -1.25
N HIS A 6 -8.27 38.14 -2.47
CA HIS A 6 -9.14 38.28 -3.64
C HIS A 6 -10.36 37.35 -3.59
N MET A 7 -10.18 36.14 -3.06
CA MET A 7 -11.26 35.17 -2.87
C MET A 7 -12.29 35.65 -1.82
N PHE A 8 -11.82 36.27 -0.73
CA PHE A 8 -12.70 36.91 0.26
C PHE A 8 -13.50 38.07 -0.35
N GLU A 9 -12.87 38.89 -1.19
CA GLU A 9 -13.53 40.01 -1.88
C GLU A 9 -14.61 39.53 -2.85
N GLN A 10 -14.36 38.47 -3.62
CA GLN A 10 -15.34 37.87 -4.52
C GLN A 10 -16.55 37.27 -3.80
N ILE A 11 -16.35 36.58 -2.67
CA ILE A 11 -17.45 36.04 -1.87
C ILE A 11 -18.28 37.15 -1.23
N HIS A 12 -17.63 38.24 -0.80
CA HIS A 12 -18.33 39.42 -0.29
C HIS A 12 -19.16 40.11 -1.38
N ALA A 13 -18.66 40.17 -2.62
CA ALA A 13 -19.39 40.74 -3.74
C ALA A 13 -20.64 39.94 -4.15
N LEU A 14 -20.67 38.65 -3.80
CA LEU A 14 -21.82 37.76 -3.98
C LEU A 14 -22.84 37.85 -2.82
N GLU A 15 -22.56 38.68 -1.80
CA GLU A 15 -23.42 38.88 -0.61
C GLU A 15 -23.89 37.58 0.07
N LEU A 16 -23.08 36.52 -0.01
CA LEU A 16 -23.38 35.21 0.57
C LEU A 16 -23.36 35.27 2.10
N ASP A 17 -24.38 34.69 2.74
CA ASP A 17 -24.43 34.57 4.20
C ASP A 17 -23.17 33.82 4.70
N PRO A 18 -22.39 34.40 5.64
CA PRO A 18 -21.22 33.76 6.24
C PRO A 18 -21.48 32.37 6.84
N ASN A 19 -22.73 32.00 7.14
CA ASN A 19 -23.08 30.66 7.61
C ASN A 19 -23.09 29.60 6.51
N LEU A 20 -23.14 30.01 5.24
CA LEU A 20 -23.26 29.12 4.08
C LEU A 20 -21.91 28.65 3.52
N PHE A 21 -20.80 29.25 3.96
CA PHE A 21 -19.45 28.84 3.52
C PHE A 21 -18.40 28.90 4.63
N ARG A 22 -17.28 28.21 4.44
CA ARG A 22 -16.07 28.27 5.26
C ARG A 22 -14.84 28.32 4.36
N ILE A 23 -13.92 29.25 4.62
CA ILE A 23 -12.71 29.40 3.81
C ILE A 23 -11.56 28.65 4.49
N GLY A 24 -11.02 27.63 3.80
CA GLY A 24 -9.81 26.92 4.18
C GLY A 24 -8.58 27.47 3.47
N GLN A 25 -7.41 26.88 3.74
CA GLN A 25 -6.12 27.36 3.21
C GLN A 25 -6.00 27.24 1.68
N SER A 26 -6.62 26.21 1.09
CA SER A 26 -6.59 25.93 -0.35
C SER A 26 -7.98 25.76 -0.98
N LYS A 27 -9.05 25.67 -0.18
CA LYS A 27 -10.41 25.33 -0.63
C LYS A 27 -11.46 26.14 0.13
N ILE A 28 -12.57 26.44 -0.52
CA ILE A 28 -13.79 26.96 0.11
C ILE A 28 -14.78 25.80 0.26
N PHE A 29 -15.38 25.67 1.44
CA PHE A 29 -16.39 24.66 1.72
C PHE A 29 -17.75 25.34 1.76
N PHE A 30 -18.66 24.96 0.87
CA PHE A 30 -20.04 25.45 0.84
C PHE A 30 -20.97 24.45 1.52
N ARG A 31 -22.05 24.94 2.13
CA ARG A 31 -23.17 24.08 2.54
C ARG A 31 -23.89 23.54 1.31
N THR A 32 -24.59 22.42 1.49
CA THR A 32 -25.35 21.74 0.44
C THR A 32 -26.31 22.71 -0.27
N GLY A 33 -26.31 22.68 -1.60
CA GLY A 33 -27.18 23.50 -2.45
C GLY A 33 -26.66 24.91 -2.76
N VAL A 34 -25.73 25.45 -1.98
CA VAL A 34 -25.21 26.82 -2.19
C VAL A 34 -24.41 26.90 -3.49
N LEU A 35 -23.55 25.92 -3.76
CA LEU A 35 -22.77 25.90 -5.00
C LEU A 35 -23.66 25.73 -6.24
N ALA A 36 -24.66 24.84 -6.17
CA ALA A 36 -25.61 24.64 -7.27
C ALA A 36 -26.36 25.92 -7.63
N HIS A 37 -26.80 26.68 -6.62
CA HIS A 37 -27.45 27.97 -6.85
C HIS A 37 -26.51 29.00 -7.50
N LEU A 38 -25.26 29.09 -7.02
CA LEU A 38 -24.26 29.98 -7.62
C LEU A 38 -23.94 29.59 -9.08
N GLU A 39 -23.97 28.29 -9.40
CA GLU A 39 -23.81 27.82 -10.78
C GLU A 39 -24.99 28.17 -11.67
N GLU A 40 -26.22 28.08 -11.17
CA GLU A 40 -27.42 28.53 -11.90
C GLU A 40 -27.38 30.04 -12.19
N GLU A 41 -27.01 30.86 -11.20
CA GLU A 41 -26.87 32.31 -11.40
C GLU A 41 -25.76 32.64 -12.41
N ARG A 42 -24.62 31.95 -12.32
CA ARG A 42 -23.53 32.07 -13.29
C ARG A 42 -24.01 31.72 -14.69
N ASP A 43 -24.73 30.62 -14.85
CA ASP A 43 -25.22 30.17 -16.15
C ASP A 43 -26.19 31.18 -16.75
N LEU A 44 -27.09 31.78 -15.95
CA LEU A 44 -27.95 32.87 -16.40
C LEU A 44 -27.15 34.09 -16.88
N LYS A 45 -26.11 34.51 -16.15
CA LYS A 45 -25.26 35.65 -16.54
C LYS A 45 -24.42 35.38 -17.78
N ILE A 46 -23.94 34.16 -17.93
CA ILE A 46 -23.07 33.76 -19.05
C ILE A 46 -23.87 33.40 -20.30
N THR A 47 -25.16 33.07 -20.17
CA THR A 47 -26.02 32.64 -21.30
C THR A 47 -25.98 33.63 -22.46
N ASP A 48 -26.17 34.93 -22.22
CA ASP A 48 -26.16 35.95 -23.28
C ASP A 48 -24.78 36.06 -23.97
N ILE A 49 -23.70 35.94 -23.19
CA ILE A 49 -22.32 35.95 -23.69
C ILE A 49 -22.07 34.72 -24.56
N ILE A 50 -22.55 33.54 -24.14
CA ILE A 50 -22.43 32.29 -24.87
C ILE A 50 -23.27 32.34 -26.15
N ILE A 51 -24.49 32.86 -26.10
CA ILE A 51 -25.32 33.05 -27.29
C ILE A 51 -24.61 33.97 -28.28
N TYR A 52 -24.04 35.09 -27.81
CA TYR A 52 -23.25 35.99 -28.65
C TYR A 52 -22.01 35.29 -29.24
N PHE A 53 -21.22 34.59 -28.41
CA PHE A 53 -20.04 33.85 -28.86
C PHE A 53 -20.41 32.79 -29.91
N GLN A 54 -21.43 31.98 -29.65
CA GLN A 54 -21.91 30.98 -30.58
C GLN A 54 -22.41 31.62 -31.88
N SER A 55 -23.10 32.77 -31.81
CA SER A 55 -23.51 33.51 -33.01
C SER A 55 -22.31 33.99 -33.83
N ALA A 56 -21.24 34.45 -33.17
CA ALA A 56 -19.98 34.84 -33.80
C ALA A 56 -19.27 33.64 -34.45
N CYS A 57 -19.20 32.49 -33.78
CA CYS A 57 -18.67 31.25 -34.32
C CYS A 57 -19.46 30.77 -35.55
N ARG A 58 -20.80 30.71 -35.45
CA ARG A 58 -21.68 30.36 -36.57
C ARG A 58 -21.48 31.32 -37.74
N GLY A 59 -21.39 32.63 -37.46
CA GLY A 59 -21.09 33.65 -38.46
C GLY A 59 -19.72 33.48 -39.12
N TYR A 60 -18.67 33.19 -38.34
CA TYR A 60 -17.32 32.93 -38.86
C TYR A 60 -17.31 31.71 -39.79
N LEU A 61 -17.91 30.60 -39.35
CA LEU A 61 -18.02 29.37 -40.15
C LEU A 61 -18.81 29.61 -41.43
N ALA A 62 -19.96 30.29 -41.34
CA ALA A 62 -20.81 30.60 -42.49
C ALA A 62 -20.09 31.50 -43.49
N ARG A 63 -19.39 32.55 -43.04
CA ARG A 63 -18.60 33.43 -43.93
C ARG A 63 -17.46 32.68 -44.60
N ARG A 64 -16.74 31.80 -43.87
CA ARG A 64 -15.66 30.97 -44.45
C ARG A 64 -16.20 30.00 -45.49
N ALA A 65 -17.34 29.36 -45.21
CA ALA A 65 -18.03 28.49 -46.15
C ALA A 65 -18.54 29.25 -47.39
N PHE A 66 -19.11 30.45 -47.19
CA PHE A 66 -19.56 31.31 -48.28
C PHE A 66 -18.40 31.79 -49.15
N ALA A 67 -17.28 32.22 -48.56
CA ALA A 67 -16.08 32.61 -49.29
C ALA A 67 -15.57 31.45 -50.16
N LYS A 68 -15.55 30.22 -49.62
CA LYS A 68 -15.22 29.01 -50.40
C LYS A 68 -16.20 28.81 -51.57
N LYS A 69 -17.51 29.00 -51.37
CA LYS A 69 -18.51 28.90 -52.44
C LYS A 69 -18.36 30.00 -53.50
N GLN A 70 -18.04 31.22 -53.10
CA GLN A 70 -17.79 32.33 -54.02
C GLN A 70 -16.53 32.09 -54.86
N GLN A 71 -15.46 31.59 -54.24
CA GLN A 71 -14.26 31.16 -54.95
C GLN A 71 -14.57 30.04 -55.95
N GLN A 72 -15.38 29.04 -55.56
CA GLN A 72 -15.86 27.97 -56.45
C GLN A 72 -16.66 28.51 -57.63
N LEU A 73 -17.55 29.50 -57.42
CA LEU A 73 -18.34 30.11 -58.48
C LEU A 73 -17.46 30.89 -59.47
N SER A 74 -16.48 31.64 -58.97
CA SER A 74 -15.51 32.36 -59.81
C SER A 74 -14.67 31.37 -60.63
N ALA A 75 -14.14 30.33 -59.97
CA ALA A 75 -13.41 29.25 -60.62
C ALA A 75 -14.27 28.56 -61.69
N LEU A 76 -15.56 28.33 -61.44
CA LEU A 76 -16.49 27.74 -62.40
C LEU A 76 -16.64 28.60 -63.66
N LYS A 77 -16.79 29.92 -63.52
CA LYS A 77 -16.86 30.83 -64.69
C LYS A 77 -15.57 30.82 -65.50
N VAL A 78 -14.42 30.81 -64.82
CA VAL A 78 -13.11 30.70 -65.47
C VAL A 78 -12.98 29.36 -66.19
N LEU A 79 -13.38 28.26 -65.56
CA LEU A 79 -13.41 26.93 -66.16
C LEU A 79 -14.30 26.90 -67.40
N GLN A 80 -15.52 27.43 -67.33
CA GLN A 80 -16.44 27.50 -68.48
C GLN A 80 -15.83 28.31 -69.64
N ARG A 81 -15.27 29.49 -69.36
CA ARG A 81 -14.60 30.33 -70.37
C ARG A 81 -13.39 29.61 -70.97
N ASN A 82 -12.57 28.97 -70.15
CA ASN A 82 -11.39 28.21 -70.59
C ASN A 82 -11.79 26.99 -71.42
N CYS A 83 -12.86 26.28 -71.05
CA CYS A 83 -13.39 25.18 -71.85
C CYS A 83 -13.84 25.67 -73.23
N ALA A 84 -14.59 26.77 -73.29
CA ALA A 84 -15.01 27.36 -74.56
C ALA A 84 -13.80 27.84 -75.41
N ALA A 85 -12.79 28.45 -74.78
CA ALA A 85 -11.56 28.83 -75.47
C ALA A 85 -10.77 27.62 -75.96
N TYR A 86 -10.66 26.57 -75.14
CA TYR A 86 -10.00 25.31 -75.51
C TYR A 86 -10.67 24.64 -76.70
N LEU A 87 -12.01 24.60 -76.74
CA LEU A 87 -12.75 24.06 -77.89
C LEU A 87 -12.41 24.79 -79.20
N LYS A 88 -12.14 26.10 -79.14
CA LYS A 88 -11.65 26.88 -80.30
C LYS A 88 -10.18 26.59 -80.61
N LEU A 89 -9.32 26.53 -79.59
CA LEU A 89 -7.87 26.41 -79.71
C LEU A 89 -7.40 24.98 -80.07
N ARG A 90 -8.13 23.93 -79.66
CA ARG A 90 -7.71 22.52 -79.80
C ARG A 90 -7.46 22.12 -81.26
N HIS A 91 -8.17 22.73 -82.20
CA HIS A 91 -8.01 22.49 -83.63
C HIS A 91 -7.06 23.48 -84.32
N TRP A 92 -6.58 24.50 -83.61
CA TRP A 92 -5.65 25.50 -84.15
C TRP A 92 -4.22 24.95 -84.24
N GLN A 93 -3.61 25.05 -85.43
CA GLN A 93 -2.33 24.41 -85.72
C GLN A 93 -1.17 24.96 -84.87
N TRP A 94 -1.13 26.28 -84.64
CA TRP A 94 -0.11 26.90 -83.78
C TRP A 94 -0.19 26.45 -82.32
N TRP A 95 -1.40 26.29 -81.78
CA TRP A 95 -1.59 25.74 -80.43
C TRP A 95 -1.12 24.29 -80.34
N ARG A 96 -1.43 23.45 -81.33
CA ARG A 96 -0.94 22.06 -81.41
C ARG A 96 0.59 22.00 -81.43
N LEU A 97 1.24 22.85 -82.22
CA LEU A 97 2.69 22.98 -82.24
C LEU A 97 3.24 23.37 -80.85
N PHE A 98 2.69 24.43 -80.25
CA PHE A 98 3.09 24.90 -78.92
C PHE A 98 2.97 23.81 -77.85
N THR A 99 1.85 23.07 -77.79
CA THR A 99 1.66 21.99 -76.81
C THR A 99 2.58 20.79 -77.00
N LYS A 100 3.02 20.50 -78.23
CA LYS A 100 4.01 19.45 -78.51
C LYS A 100 5.44 19.90 -78.20
N VAL A 101 5.75 21.17 -78.44
CA VAL A 101 7.10 21.72 -78.27
C VAL A 101 7.37 22.14 -76.82
N LYS A 102 6.40 22.71 -76.10
CA LYS A 102 6.59 23.22 -74.74
C LYS A 102 7.16 22.20 -73.73
N PRO A 103 6.68 20.93 -73.67
CA PRO A 103 7.27 19.92 -72.77
C PRO A 103 8.71 19.50 -73.14
N LEU A 104 9.10 19.69 -74.40
CA LEU A 104 10.48 19.42 -74.86
C LEU A 104 11.45 20.54 -74.43
N LEU A 105 10.93 21.67 -73.95
CA LEU A 105 11.71 22.77 -73.39
C LEU A 105 11.90 22.52 -71.88
N GLN A 106 12.85 21.65 -71.54
CA GLN A 106 13.16 21.17 -70.17
C GLN A 106 13.34 22.28 -69.11
N VAL A 107 13.66 23.52 -69.53
CA VAL A 107 14.13 24.58 -68.64
C VAL A 107 13.00 25.39 -67.98
N THR A 108 11.76 25.34 -68.48
CA THR A 108 10.73 26.32 -68.06
C THR A 108 10.07 26.08 -66.68
N ARG A 109 10.38 24.97 -65.98
CA ARG A 109 9.75 24.65 -64.68
C ARG A 109 10.66 23.99 -63.64
N GLN A 110 11.87 23.61 -64.01
CA GLN A 110 12.82 22.93 -63.10
C GLN A 110 13.28 23.84 -61.96
N GLU A 111 13.40 25.15 -62.19
CA GLU A 111 13.87 26.10 -61.19
C GLU A 111 12.84 26.32 -60.07
N GLU A 112 11.55 26.43 -60.40
CA GLU A 112 10.45 26.52 -59.42
C GLU A 112 10.32 25.23 -58.59
N GLU A 113 10.43 24.06 -59.24
CA GLU A 113 10.38 22.76 -58.55
C GLU A 113 11.59 22.54 -57.63
N MET A 114 12.78 22.98 -58.07
CA MET A 114 14.00 22.93 -57.26
C MET A 114 13.90 23.84 -56.04
N GLN A 115 13.45 25.08 -56.21
CA GLN A 115 13.23 26.01 -55.08
C GLN A 115 12.21 25.45 -54.07
N ALA A 116 11.10 24.89 -54.53
CA ALA A 116 10.11 24.29 -53.63
C ALA A 116 10.68 23.08 -52.87
N LYS A 117 11.53 22.27 -53.52
CA LYS A 117 12.21 21.14 -52.90
C LYS A 117 13.26 21.58 -51.89
N ASP A 118 14.00 22.65 -52.17
CA ASP A 118 14.99 23.20 -51.23
C ASP A 118 14.32 23.79 -49.98
N GLU A 119 13.19 24.49 -50.13
CA GLU A 119 12.41 24.98 -48.98
C GLU A 119 11.83 23.84 -48.14
N GLU A 120 11.33 22.77 -48.78
CA GLU A 120 10.83 21.58 -48.10
C GLU A 120 11.97 20.89 -47.33
N LEU A 121 13.14 20.73 -47.96
CA LEU A 121 14.33 20.14 -47.36
C LEU A 121 14.79 20.95 -46.13
N MET A 122 14.83 22.28 -46.24
CA MET A 122 15.19 23.17 -45.13
C MET A 122 14.24 22.99 -43.93
N LYS A 123 12.92 23.01 -44.17
CA LYS A 123 11.92 22.83 -43.11
C LYS A 123 12.01 21.45 -42.45
N VAL A 124 12.31 20.41 -43.22
CA VAL A 124 12.47 19.05 -42.68
C VAL A 124 13.74 18.97 -41.84
N LYS A 125 14.86 19.54 -42.30
CA LYS A 125 16.12 19.58 -41.55
C LYS A 125 15.98 20.34 -40.22
N GLU A 126 15.33 21.49 -40.22
CA GLU A 126 15.09 22.27 -38.99
C GLU A 126 14.25 21.49 -37.98
N LYS A 127 13.18 20.82 -38.44
CA LYS A 127 12.35 19.97 -37.58
C LYS A 127 13.12 18.77 -37.04
N GLN A 128 13.93 18.12 -37.89
CA GLN A 128 14.74 16.98 -37.49
C GLN A 128 15.73 17.40 -36.39
N LEU A 129 16.47 18.49 -36.59
CA LEU A 129 17.43 18.99 -35.60
C LEU A 129 16.76 19.33 -34.26
N LYS A 130 15.57 19.93 -34.31
CA LYS A 130 14.81 20.24 -33.10
C LYS A 130 14.43 18.97 -32.33
N VAL A 131 13.92 17.96 -33.02
CA VAL A 131 13.53 16.68 -32.40
C VAL A 131 14.74 15.92 -31.87
N GLU A 132 15.87 15.93 -32.59
CA GLU A 132 17.11 15.31 -32.13
C GLU A 132 17.62 15.97 -30.82
N ASN A 133 17.57 17.30 -30.72
CA ASN A 133 17.95 18.00 -29.49
C ASN A 133 16.99 17.68 -28.34
N GLU A 134 15.68 17.70 -28.58
CA GLU A 134 14.68 17.34 -27.56
C GLU A 134 14.85 15.88 -27.10
N LEU A 135 15.20 14.97 -28.00
CA LEU A 135 15.47 13.57 -27.67
C LEU A 135 16.67 13.43 -26.73
N VAL A 136 17.79 14.10 -27.05
CA VAL A 136 19.01 14.08 -26.20
C VAL A 136 18.74 14.65 -24.81
N GLU A 137 17.99 15.75 -24.72
CA GLU A 137 17.61 16.32 -23.42
C GLU A 137 16.74 15.36 -22.60
N MET A 138 15.80 14.66 -23.25
CA MET A 138 14.92 13.70 -22.59
C MET A 138 15.66 12.44 -22.16
N GLU A 139 16.60 11.94 -22.97
CA GLU A 139 17.47 10.80 -22.62
C GLU A 139 18.34 11.12 -21.41
N SER A 140 18.92 12.33 -21.37
CA SER A 140 19.72 12.80 -20.23
C SER A 140 18.91 12.85 -18.93
N LYS A 141 17.69 13.44 -18.97
CA LYS A 141 16.78 13.46 -17.81
C LYS A 141 16.36 12.06 -17.38
N HIS A 142 16.10 11.17 -18.33
CA HIS A 142 15.75 9.79 -18.04
C HIS A 142 16.88 9.05 -17.32
N GLN A 143 18.13 9.25 -17.77
CA GLN A 143 19.30 8.66 -17.14
C GLN A 143 19.54 9.22 -15.73
N GLN A 144 19.35 10.52 -15.51
CA GLN A 144 19.41 11.12 -14.17
C GLN A 144 18.39 10.51 -13.21
N LEU A 145 17.13 10.38 -13.65
CA LEU A 145 16.07 9.78 -12.83
C LEU A 145 16.32 8.28 -12.53
N LEU A 146 16.91 7.55 -13.48
CA LEU A 146 17.32 6.16 -13.25
C LEU A 146 18.41 6.06 -12.19
N GLU A 147 19.39 6.96 -12.22
CA GLU A 147 20.45 7.00 -11.22
C GLU A 147 19.90 7.34 -9.83
N GLU A 148 19.06 8.37 -9.73
CA GLU A 148 18.39 8.73 -8.47
C GLU A 148 17.54 7.58 -7.91
N LYS A 149 16.81 6.88 -8.79
CA LYS A 149 16.05 5.68 -8.41
C LYS A 149 16.95 4.58 -7.86
N ASN A 150 18.10 4.33 -8.49
CA ASN A 150 19.03 3.29 -8.04
C ASN A 150 19.63 3.63 -6.67
N ILE A 151 20.05 4.88 -6.48
CA ILE A 151 20.56 5.38 -5.19
C ILE A 151 19.50 5.21 -4.08
N LEU A 152 18.25 5.60 -4.36
CA LEU A 152 17.16 5.42 -3.40
C LEU A 152 16.87 3.94 -3.10
N ALA A 153 17.00 3.06 -4.09
CA ALA A 153 16.83 1.62 -3.89
C ALA A 153 17.94 1.03 -3.01
N GLU A 154 19.20 1.46 -3.21
CA GLU A 154 20.33 1.06 -2.37
C GLU A 154 20.18 1.58 -0.93
N GLN A 155 19.76 2.83 -0.76
CA GLN A 155 19.47 3.41 0.57
C GLN A 155 18.35 2.65 1.28
N LEU A 156 17.26 2.35 0.58
CA LEU A 156 16.15 1.57 1.13
C LEU A 156 16.61 0.16 1.55
N HIS A 157 17.47 -0.47 0.76
CA HIS A 157 18.02 -1.77 1.10
C HIS A 157 18.88 -1.71 2.36
N ALA A 158 19.78 -0.73 2.45
CA ALA A 158 20.63 -0.52 3.63
C ALA A 158 19.79 -0.20 4.88
N GLU A 159 18.76 0.64 4.78
CA GLU A 159 17.85 0.91 5.90
C GLU A 159 17.06 -0.32 6.33
N THR A 160 16.68 -1.18 5.38
CA THR A 160 15.99 -2.45 5.68
C THR A 160 16.91 -3.41 6.45
N GLU A 161 18.19 -3.50 6.07
CA GLU A 161 19.18 -4.29 6.80
C GLU A 161 19.42 -3.74 8.22
N LEU A 162 19.59 -2.43 8.36
CA LEU A 162 19.71 -1.77 9.67
C LEU A 162 18.48 -2.01 10.56
N PHE A 163 17.28 -1.98 9.97
CA PHE A 163 16.05 -2.29 10.70
C PHE A 163 16.01 -3.75 11.15
N ALA A 164 16.44 -4.69 10.31
CA ALA A 164 16.54 -6.10 10.66
C ALA A 164 17.54 -6.34 11.80
N GLU A 165 18.72 -5.71 11.76
CA GLU A 165 19.72 -5.76 12.84
C GLU A 165 19.18 -5.18 14.16
N ALA A 166 18.49 -4.04 14.09
CA ALA A 166 17.87 -3.41 15.24
C ALA A 166 16.77 -4.30 15.85
N GLU A 167 15.95 -4.94 15.02
CA GLU A 167 14.91 -5.87 15.48
C GLU A 167 15.53 -7.13 16.11
N GLU A 168 16.60 -7.68 15.54
CA GLU A 168 17.31 -8.81 16.15
C GLU A 168 17.89 -8.44 17.51
N MET A 169 18.50 -7.25 17.63
CA MET A 169 18.99 -6.74 18.92
C MET A 169 17.86 -6.54 19.93
N ARG A 170 16.70 -6.01 19.48
CA ARG A 170 15.51 -5.84 20.32
C ARG A 170 15.01 -7.18 20.87
N VAL A 171 14.94 -8.21 20.02
CA VAL A 171 14.54 -9.57 20.44
C VAL A 171 15.53 -10.13 21.46
N ARG A 172 16.84 -10.03 21.21
CA ARG A 172 17.87 -10.49 22.17
C ARG A 172 17.75 -9.78 23.52
N LEU A 173 17.52 -8.46 23.52
CA LEU A 173 17.32 -7.69 24.75
C LEU A 173 16.04 -8.11 25.49
N LEU A 174 14.96 -8.41 24.76
CA LEU A 174 13.72 -8.90 25.35
C LEU A 174 13.93 -10.25 26.04
N THR A 175 14.63 -11.19 25.39
CA THR A 175 14.97 -12.49 25.99
C THR A 175 15.84 -12.30 27.24
N ARG A 176 16.86 -11.44 27.16
CA ARG A 176 17.71 -11.15 28.32
C ARG A 176 16.94 -10.49 29.46
N LYS A 177 15.95 -9.64 29.14
CA LYS A 177 15.06 -9.03 30.12
C LYS A 177 14.24 -10.11 30.85
N GLN A 178 13.64 -11.06 30.11
CA GLN A 178 12.88 -12.17 30.68
C GLN A 178 13.74 -13.03 31.62
N GLU A 179 14.96 -13.40 31.20
CA GLU A 179 15.90 -14.13 32.05
C GLU A 179 16.22 -13.38 33.36
N LEU A 180 16.36 -12.05 33.30
CA LEU A 180 16.62 -11.24 34.48
C LEU A 180 15.39 -11.10 35.37
N GLU A 181 14.19 -11.03 34.81
CA GLU A 181 12.93 -11.03 35.55
C GLU A 181 12.73 -12.38 36.30
N GLU A 182 13.06 -13.50 35.66
CA GLU A 182 13.04 -14.82 36.32
C GLU A 182 14.04 -14.88 37.49
N ILE A 183 15.28 -14.43 37.29
CA ILE A 183 16.28 -14.38 38.36
C ILE A 183 15.83 -13.47 39.51
N LEU A 184 15.19 -12.33 39.19
CA LEU A 184 14.69 -11.40 40.18
C LEU A 184 13.59 -12.06 41.03
N ASN A 185 12.61 -12.69 40.40
CA ASN A 185 11.52 -13.40 41.08
C ASN A 185 12.06 -14.51 42.00
N ASP A 186 13.05 -15.29 41.54
CA ASP A 186 13.71 -16.32 42.35
C ASP A 186 14.41 -15.72 43.58
N LEU A 187 15.09 -14.58 43.41
CA LEU A 187 15.76 -13.89 44.50
C LEU A 187 14.77 -13.27 45.50
N GLU A 188 13.68 -12.68 45.02
CA GLU A 188 12.60 -12.15 45.86
C GLU A 188 11.98 -13.27 46.71
N SER A 189 11.64 -14.40 46.10
CA SER A 189 11.12 -15.57 46.83
C SER A 189 12.09 -16.06 47.91
N ARG A 190 13.40 -16.09 47.62
CA ARG A 190 14.41 -16.47 48.62
C ARG A 190 14.52 -15.45 49.76
N VAL A 191 14.37 -14.16 49.48
CA VAL A 191 14.34 -13.13 50.51
C VAL A 191 13.11 -13.31 51.40
N GLU A 192 11.93 -13.55 50.83
CA GLU A 192 10.71 -13.82 51.59
C GLU A 192 10.87 -15.05 52.51
N GLU A 193 11.45 -16.14 52.00
CA GLU A 193 11.74 -17.33 52.83
C GLU A 193 12.68 -17.01 54.01
N GLU A 194 13.73 -16.21 53.78
CA GLU A 194 14.67 -15.83 54.83
C GLU A 194 14.03 -14.85 55.83
N GLU A 195 13.14 -13.96 55.39
CA GLU A 195 12.35 -13.10 56.27
C GLU A 195 11.40 -13.92 57.16
N GLU A 196 10.70 -14.91 56.60
CA GLU A 196 9.87 -15.84 57.38
C GLU A 196 10.71 -16.65 58.39
N ARG A 197 11.87 -17.17 57.98
CA ARG A 197 12.82 -17.85 58.89
C ARG A 197 13.26 -16.93 60.02
N ASN A 198 13.62 -15.69 59.70
CA ASN A 198 14.06 -14.70 60.69
C ASN A 198 12.93 -14.34 61.66
N GLN A 199 11.70 -14.15 61.16
CA GLN A 199 10.52 -13.91 61.98
C GLN A 199 10.25 -15.09 62.94
N SER A 200 10.37 -16.33 62.44
CA SER A 200 10.24 -17.55 63.26
C SER A 200 11.29 -17.60 64.37
N LEU A 201 12.57 -17.39 64.03
CA LEU A 201 13.67 -17.33 64.99
C LEU A 201 13.48 -16.22 66.02
N GLN A 202 12.96 -15.06 65.61
CA GLN A 202 12.70 -13.95 66.51
C GLN A 202 11.55 -14.25 67.49
N ASN A 203 10.52 -14.97 67.04
CA ASN A 203 9.45 -15.45 67.90
C ASN A 203 9.92 -16.54 68.87
N GLU A 204 10.77 -17.45 68.41
CA GLU A 204 11.38 -18.49 69.25
C GLU A 204 12.31 -17.87 70.30
N LYS A 205 13.14 -16.88 69.91
CA LYS A 205 13.94 -16.08 70.83
C LYS A 205 13.10 -15.40 71.90
N LYS A 206 11.97 -14.77 71.54
CA LYS A 206 11.06 -14.15 72.51
C LYS A 206 10.48 -15.17 73.49
N ARG A 207 10.09 -16.35 73.01
CA ARG A 207 9.61 -17.45 73.87
C ARG A 207 10.69 -17.93 74.84
N MET A 208 11.92 -18.14 74.35
CA MET A 208 13.05 -18.50 75.21
C MET A 208 13.37 -17.41 76.22
N GLN A 209 13.33 -16.13 75.82
CA GLN A 209 13.53 -15.01 76.75
C GLN A 209 12.46 -14.96 77.84
N ALA A 210 11.18 -15.14 77.48
CA ALA A 210 10.10 -15.23 78.48
C ALA A 210 10.32 -16.42 79.42
N HIS A 211 10.70 -17.58 78.88
CA HIS A 211 10.97 -18.76 79.71
C HIS A 211 12.17 -18.56 80.67
N ILE A 212 13.23 -17.89 80.21
CA ILE A 212 14.36 -17.51 81.08
C ILE A 212 13.87 -16.58 82.19
N GLN A 213 13.04 -15.59 81.87
CA GLN A 213 12.52 -14.63 82.82
C GLN A 213 11.62 -15.31 83.88
N ASP A 214 10.76 -16.24 83.48
CA ASP A 214 9.96 -17.05 84.41
C ASP A 214 10.86 -17.90 85.34
N LEU A 215 11.94 -18.47 84.81
CA LEU A 215 12.90 -19.25 85.60
C LEU A 215 13.70 -18.37 86.57
N GLU A 216 14.05 -17.15 86.16
CA GLU A 216 14.68 -16.15 87.03
C GLU A 216 13.74 -15.74 88.17
N GLU A 217 12.45 -15.49 87.89
CA GLU A 217 11.44 -15.18 88.91
C GLU A 217 11.22 -16.36 89.87
N GLN A 218 11.12 -17.59 89.35
CA GLN A 218 11.02 -18.79 90.20
C GLN A 218 12.26 -18.98 91.08
N LEU A 219 13.45 -18.68 90.56
CA LEU A 219 14.69 -18.76 91.33
C LEU A 219 14.68 -17.73 92.47
N ASP A 220 14.27 -16.49 92.20
CA ASP A 220 14.14 -15.43 93.21
C ASP A 220 13.09 -15.79 94.29
N GLU A 221 11.96 -16.38 93.90
CA GLU A 221 10.94 -16.87 94.83
C GLU A 221 11.46 -17.99 95.72
N GLU A 222 12.13 -19.00 95.15
CA GLU A 222 12.76 -20.09 95.89
C GLU A 222 13.88 -19.57 96.81
N GLU A 223 14.67 -18.60 96.38
CA GLU A 223 15.66 -17.93 97.23
C GLU A 223 14.99 -17.19 98.40
N ALA A 224 13.87 -16.50 98.18
CA ALA A 224 13.11 -15.83 99.23
C ALA A 224 12.52 -16.83 100.23
N VAL A 225 11.94 -17.94 99.75
CA VAL A 225 11.44 -19.04 100.59
C VAL A 225 12.58 -19.65 101.40
N ARG A 226 13.74 -19.88 100.78
CA ARG A 226 14.94 -20.38 101.45
C ARG A 226 15.43 -19.42 102.53
N GLN A 227 15.47 -18.12 102.27
CA GLN A 227 15.85 -17.11 103.28
C GLN A 227 14.87 -17.12 104.46
N LYS A 228 13.57 -17.22 104.19
CA LYS A 228 12.54 -17.33 105.23
C LYS A 228 12.71 -18.60 106.07
N LEU A 229 12.90 -19.75 105.43
CA LEU A 229 13.18 -21.02 106.11
C LEU A 229 14.45 -20.95 106.96
N GLN A 230 15.49 -20.26 106.49
CA GLN A 230 16.71 -20.04 107.26
C GLN A 230 16.44 -19.18 108.52
N LEU A 231 15.58 -18.17 108.41
CA LEU A 231 15.16 -17.34 109.55
C LEU A 231 14.34 -18.14 110.57
N ASP A 232 13.40 -18.96 110.09
CA ASP A 232 12.58 -19.85 110.91
C ASP A 232 13.44 -20.89 111.63
N LYS A 233 14.44 -21.46 110.94
CA LYS A 233 15.43 -22.35 111.54
C LYS A 233 16.19 -21.67 112.68
N VAL A 234 16.75 -20.48 112.46
CA VAL A 234 17.47 -19.73 113.49
C VAL A 234 16.55 -19.45 114.69
N THR A 235 15.28 -19.15 114.44
CA THR A 235 14.27 -18.92 115.49
C THR A 235 13.95 -20.19 116.28
N ALA A 236 13.85 -21.34 115.59
CA ALA A 236 13.65 -22.64 116.23
C ALA A 236 14.87 -23.06 117.05
N ASP A 237 16.08 -22.91 116.52
CA ASP A 237 17.34 -23.18 117.23
C ASP A 237 17.47 -22.31 118.50
N ALA A 238 17.05 -21.05 118.44
CA ALA A 238 17.00 -20.18 119.62
C ALA A 238 15.98 -20.64 120.68
N LYS A 239 14.81 -21.14 120.26
CA LYS A 239 13.82 -21.73 121.19
C LYS A 239 14.34 -23.02 121.83
N ILE A 240 15.02 -23.86 121.05
CA ILE A 240 15.65 -25.10 121.56
C ILE A 240 16.67 -24.75 122.64
N LYS A 241 17.58 -23.80 122.39
CA LYS A 241 18.54 -23.34 123.41
C LYS A 241 17.87 -22.86 124.69
N LYS A 242 16.77 -22.11 124.57
CA LYS A 242 16.01 -21.66 125.75
C LYS A 242 15.42 -22.85 126.53
N MET A 243 14.86 -23.84 125.84
CA MET A 243 14.36 -25.06 126.49
C MET A 243 15.49 -25.86 127.14
N GLU A 244 16.68 -25.92 126.54
CA GLU A 244 17.87 -26.55 127.13
C GLU A 244 18.31 -25.83 128.43
N GLU A 245 18.29 -24.49 128.45
CA GLU A 245 18.56 -23.69 129.66
C GLU A 245 17.51 -23.92 130.75
N ASP A 246 16.23 -23.95 130.39
CA ASP A 246 15.13 -24.25 131.32
C ASP A 246 15.24 -25.68 131.90
N ASN A 247 15.69 -26.65 131.10
CA ASN A 247 15.90 -28.02 131.55
C ASN A 247 17.06 -28.14 132.55
N LEU A 248 18.15 -27.39 132.31
CA LEU A 248 19.27 -27.26 133.25
C LEU A 248 18.84 -26.66 134.60
N LEU A 249 17.94 -25.67 134.58
CA LEU A 249 17.34 -25.10 135.79
C LEU A 249 16.49 -26.13 136.55
N LEU A 250 15.70 -26.94 135.83
CA LEU A 250 14.92 -28.03 136.43
C LEU A 250 15.81 -29.12 137.03
N GLU A 251 16.93 -29.47 136.38
CA GLU A 251 17.92 -30.40 136.92
C GLU A 251 18.56 -29.90 138.22
N ASP A 252 18.91 -28.61 138.31
CA ASP A 252 19.44 -28.01 139.54
C ASP A 252 18.42 -28.03 140.70
N GLN A 253 17.14 -27.74 140.39
CA GLN A 253 16.04 -27.87 141.37
C GLN A 253 15.87 -29.31 141.86
N ASN A 254 15.96 -30.29 140.96
CA ASN A 254 15.86 -31.70 141.31
C ASN A 254 17.03 -32.15 142.21
N SER A 255 18.24 -31.62 141.97
CA SER A 255 19.41 -31.90 142.81
C SER A 255 19.26 -31.38 144.25
N LYS A 256 18.56 -30.25 144.43
CA LYS A 256 18.28 -29.65 145.75
C LYS A 256 17.27 -30.48 146.53
N LEU A 257 16.21 -30.95 145.88
CA LEU A 257 15.21 -31.85 146.47
C LEU A 257 15.82 -33.20 146.89
N LEU A 258 16.77 -33.73 146.11
CA LEU A 258 17.53 -34.93 146.47
C LEU A 258 18.39 -34.77 147.73
N LYS A 259 18.89 -33.56 148.02
CA LYS A 259 19.67 -33.27 149.25
C LYS A 259 18.77 -33.14 150.48
N GLU A 260 17.57 -32.58 150.34
CA GLU A 260 16.58 -32.50 151.45
C GLU A 260 16.07 -33.88 151.86
N LYS A 261 15.85 -34.79 150.90
CA LYS A 261 15.45 -36.17 151.18
C LYS A 261 16.47 -36.90 152.06
N LYS A 262 17.77 -36.70 151.80
CA LYS A 262 18.86 -37.35 152.53
C LYS A 262 18.97 -36.90 154.00
N LEU A 263 18.64 -35.65 154.29
CA LEU A 263 18.62 -35.08 155.65
C LEU A 263 17.46 -35.61 156.51
N LEU A 264 16.35 -36.02 155.88
CA LEU A 264 15.20 -36.60 156.57
C LEU A 264 15.44 -38.07 156.92
N ASP A 265 16.16 -38.82 156.09
CA ASP A 265 16.50 -40.23 156.34
C ASP A 265 17.47 -40.40 157.54
N ASP A 266 18.42 -39.47 157.75
CA ASP A 266 19.35 -39.52 158.89
C ASP A 266 18.67 -39.28 160.26
N ARG A 267 17.51 -38.61 160.28
CA ARG A 267 16.77 -38.27 161.51
C ARG A 267 15.87 -39.40 162.02
N ILE A 268 15.56 -40.38 161.17
CA ILE A 268 14.75 -41.57 161.50
C ILE A 268 15.62 -42.65 162.18
N SER A 269 16.90 -42.72 161.84
CA SER A 269 17.87 -43.67 162.39
C SER A 269 18.16 -43.44 163.89
N GLU A 270 18.15 -42.19 164.34
CA GLU A 270 18.51 -41.81 165.73
C GLU A 270 17.36 -42.05 166.74
N MET A 271 16.10 -41.90 166.31
CA MET A 271 14.90 -42.15 167.14
C MET A 271 14.60 -43.64 167.35
N SER A 272 15.12 -44.52 166.49
CA SER A 272 14.85 -45.96 166.54
C SER A 272 15.71 -46.72 167.57
N SER A 273 16.79 -46.10 168.08
CA SER A 273 17.75 -46.70 169.03
C SER A 273 17.38 -46.50 170.51
N GLN A 274 16.55 -45.50 170.83
CA GLN A 274 16.19 -45.14 172.22
C GLN A 274 14.89 -45.79 172.73
N LEU A 275 14.18 -46.56 171.90
CA LEU A 275 12.89 -47.18 172.24
C LEU A 275 13.01 -48.66 172.66
N THR A 276 14.19 -49.28 172.50
CA THR A 276 14.41 -50.72 172.78
C THR A 276 14.82 -51.04 174.22
N GLU A 277 14.96 -50.06 175.10
CA GLU A 277 15.44 -50.26 176.48
C GLU A 277 14.37 -50.05 177.57
N GLU A 278 13.18 -49.53 177.22
CA GLU A 278 12.10 -49.28 178.18
C GLU A 278 10.79 -49.99 177.77
N GLU A 279 10.36 -50.89 178.66
CA GLU A 279 8.97 -51.36 178.79
C GLU A 279 8.58 -52.67 178.07
N ASP A 280 9.35 -53.70 178.43
CA ASP A 280 8.75 -54.98 178.79
C ASP A 280 8.20 -54.91 180.24
N LYS A 281 6.91 -55.22 180.41
CA LYS A 281 6.04 -55.27 181.63
C LYS A 281 5.14 -54.03 181.80
N THR A 282 3.84 -54.07 181.50
CA THR A 282 2.91 -55.06 182.05
C THR A 282 1.56 -55.04 181.34
N LYS A 283 1.17 -56.24 180.91
CA LYS A 283 -0.09 -56.67 180.29
C LYS A 283 -1.24 -56.76 181.30
N ASN A 284 -2.47 -56.48 180.86
CA ASN A 284 -3.71 -57.26 181.06
C ASN A 284 -4.90 -56.44 180.52
N LEU A 285 -5.74 -56.91 179.59
CA LEU A 285 -6.44 -58.21 179.54
C LEU A 285 -6.38 -58.77 178.09
N SER A 286 -5.76 -59.92 177.81
CA SER A 286 -6.18 -61.31 178.16
C SER A 286 -7.37 -61.85 177.36
N LYS A 287 -7.02 -62.63 176.33
CA LYS A 287 -7.68 -63.84 175.78
C LYS A 287 -8.84 -63.52 174.81
N LEU A 288 -8.80 -63.93 173.55
CA LEU A 288 -8.61 -65.31 173.08
C LEU A 288 -7.96 -65.21 171.69
N LYS A 289 -6.69 -65.57 171.55
CA LYS A 289 -6.27 -66.94 171.27
C LYS A 289 -6.39 -67.26 169.78
N ASN A 290 -5.20 -67.37 169.21
CA ASN A 290 -4.83 -68.27 168.13
C ASN A 290 -4.96 -67.76 166.70
N LYS A 291 -3.82 -67.22 166.26
CA LYS A 291 -2.96 -67.84 165.24
C LYS A 291 -3.66 -68.16 163.92
N GLN A 292 -3.31 -67.30 162.95
CA GLN A 292 -3.49 -67.40 161.50
C GLN A 292 -4.93 -67.01 161.08
N GLU A 293 -5.16 -66.14 160.09
CA GLU A 293 -4.42 -65.98 158.83
C GLU A 293 -4.36 -64.53 158.32
N MET A 294 -3.32 -64.32 157.51
CA MET A 294 -2.89 -63.14 156.76
C MET A 294 -3.88 -62.65 155.69
N MET A 295 -3.79 -61.35 155.40
CA MET A 295 -3.73 -60.78 154.04
C MET A 295 -4.97 -60.97 153.15
N ILE A 296 -6.14 -60.45 153.55
CA ILE A 296 -7.28 -60.24 152.63
C ILE A 296 -8.02 -58.89 152.80
N VAL A 297 -7.69 -58.04 153.79
CA VAL A 297 -8.52 -56.86 154.12
C VAL A 297 -7.89 -55.50 153.71
N GLU A 298 -6.89 -55.50 152.81
CA GLU A 298 -6.33 -54.26 152.23
C GLU A 298 -7.02 -53.78 150.94
N LEU A 299 -8.15 -54.36 150.52
CA LEU A 299 -8.76 -54.04 149.21
C LEU A 299 -10.29 -53.84 149.19
N GLU A 300 -10.96 -53.69 150.33
CA GLU A 300 -12.45 -53.60 150.35
C GLU A 300 -13.04 -52.21 150.63
N GLU A 301 -12.23 -51.18 150.94
CA GLU A 301 -12.75 -49.81 151.14
C GLU A 301 -12.63 -48.88 149.93
N HIS A 302 -11.91 -49.29 148.87
CA HIS A 302 -11.82 -48.52 147.61
C HIS A 302 -12.93 -48.83 146.58
N LEU A 303 -13.78 -49.84 146.83
CA LEU A 303 -14.76 -50.33 145.85
C LEU A 303 -16.08 -49.52 145.83
N LYS A 304 -16.42 -48.78 146.89
CA LYS A 304 -17.71 -48.04 146.97
C LYS A 304 -17.71 -46.66 146.31
N LYS A 305 -16.55 -46.16 145.86
CA LYS A 305 -16.44 -44.94 145.02
C LYS A 305 -16.23 -45.23 143.54
N GLU A 306 -15.84 -46.46 143.17
CA GLU A 306 -15.52 -46.86 141.79
C GLU A 306 -16.73 -47.34 140.97
N GLU A 307 -17.84 -47.71 141.61
CA GLU A 307 -19.07 -48.11 140.90
C GLU A 307 -19.84 -46.91 140.28
N LYS A 308 -19.58 -45.68 140.73
CA LYS A 308 -20.24 -44.47 140.22
C LYS A 308 -19.50 -43.87 139.01
N THR A 309 -18.17 -43.97 138.98
CA THR A 309 -17.33 -43.55 137.85
C THR A 309 -17.37 -44.54 136.67
N ARG A 310 -17.67 -45.84 136.92
CA ARG A 310 -17.80 -46.86 135.86
C ARG A 310 -19.05 -46.67 134.97
N GLN A 311 -20.17 -46.19 135.53
CA GLN A 311 -21.39 -45.89 134.74
C GLN A 311 -21.28 -44.59 133.92
N GLU A 312 -20.41 -43.65 134.31
CA GLU A 312 -20.11 -42.45 133.54
C GLU A 312 -19.11 -42.74 132.40
N LEU A 313 -18.15 -43.65 132.64
CA LEU A 313 -17.20 -44.13 131.62
C LEU A 313 -17.83 -45.04 130.54
N GLU A 314 -18.84 -45.87 130.86
CA GLU A 314 -19.57 -46.64 129.82
C GLU A 314 -20.46 -45.76 128.93
N LYS A 315 -20.96 -44.62 129.43
CA LYS A 315 -21.69 -43.63 128.62
C LYS A 315 -20.74 -42.78 127.77
N ALA A 316 -19.56 -42.43 128.28
CA ALA A 316 -18.53 -41.73 127.52
C ALA A 316 -17.92 -42.61 126.43
N LYS A 317 -17.72 -43.91 126.70
CA LYS A 317 -17.24 -44.87 125.70
C LYS A 317 -18.24 -45.06 124.56
N ARG A 318 -19.55 -45.19 124.84
CA ARG A 318 -20.58 -45.25 123.79
C ARG A 318 -20.73 -43.96 122.97
N LYS A 319 -20.38 -42.80 123.53
CA LYS A 319 -20.31 -41.52 122.80
C LYS A 319 -19.06 -41.40 121.94
N LEU A 320 -17.91 -41.82 122.45
CA LEU A 320 -16.67 -41.82 121.68
C LEU A 320 -16.68 -42.88 120.57
N ASP A 321 -17.32 -44.03 120.81
CA ASP A 321 -17.55 -45.03 119.77
C ASP A 321 -18.52 -44.51 118.69
N SER A 322 -19.56 -43.72 119.06
CA SER A 322 -20.44 -43.07 118.08
C SER A 322 -19.74 -41.94 117.32
N GLU A 323 -18.97 -41.10 118.00
CA GLU A 323 -18.17 -40.03 117.39
C GLU A 323 -17.05 -40.58 116.47
N MET A 324 -16.47 -41.74 116.82
CA MET A 324 -15.50 -42.41 115.95
C MET A 324 -16.18 -42.94 114.67
N THR A 325 -17.35 -43.56 114.76
CA THR A 325 -18.11 -43.95 113.55
C THR A 325 -18.53 -42.73 112.72
N ASP A 326 -18.97 -41.63 113.35
CA ASP A 326 -19.37 -40.42 112.63
C ASP A 326 -18.16 -39.76 111.92
N LEU A 327 -16.98 -39.75 112.54
CA LEU A 327 -15.74 -39.26 111.91
C LEU A 327 -15.23 -40.21 110.82
N GLN A 328 -15.41 -41.52 110.99
CA GLN A 328 -15.07 -42.51 109.97
C GLN A 328 -15.97 -42.36 108.74
N ASP A 329 -17.28 -42.13 108.95
CA ASP A 329 -18.25 -41.86 107.88
C ASP A 329 -17.96 -40.52 107.19
N GLN A 330 -17.56 -39.46 107.93
CA GLN A 330 -17.11 -38.19 107.34
C GLN A 330 -15.83 -38.33 106.52
N ILE A 331 -14.88 -39.17 106.93
CA ILE A 331 -13.66 -39.43 106.15
C ILE A 331 -14.01 -40.16 104.86
N VAL A 332 -14.90 -41.15 104.90
CA VAL A 332 -15.38 -41.85 103.70
C VAL A 332 -16.13 -40.90 102.77
N GLU A 333 -16.98 -40.02 103.31
CA GLU A 333 -17.72 -39.01 102.54
C GLU A 333 -16.77 -38.00 101.86
N LEU A 334 -15.75 -37.51 102.59
CA LEU A 334 -14.72 -36.63 102.03
C LEU A 334 -13.85 -37.33 100.98
N GLN A 335 -13.56 -38.63 101.15
CA GLN A 335 -12.86 -39.43 100.15
C GLN A 335 -13.70 -39.58 98.88
N THR A 336 -15.01 -39.83 99.00
CA THR A 336 -15.91 -39.88 97.84
C THR A 336 -16.03 -38.52 97.14
N GLN A 337 -16.13 -37.41 97.88
CA GLN A 337 -16.15 -36.06 97.30
C GLN A 337 -14.83 -35.71 96.59
N THR A 338 -13.69 -36.13 97.16
CA THR A 338 -12.39 -35.89 96.53
C THR A 338 -12.25 -36.66 95.21
N GLU A 339 -12.76 -37.89 95.17
CA GLU A 339 -12.75 -38.70 93.95
C GLU A 339 -13.73 -38.17 92.90
N GLU A 340 -14.92 -37.71 93.30
CA GLU A 340 -15.86 -37.01 92.42
C GLU A 340 -15.24 -35.73 91.82
N MET A 341 -14.55 -34.93 92.63
CA MET A 341 -13.88 -33.71 92.15
C MET A 341 -12.72 -34.02 91.20
N ARG A 342 -11.98 -35.12 91.40
CA ARG A 342 -10.95 -35.58 90.46
C ARG A 342 -11.54 -36.01 89.11
N ILE A 343 -12.66 -36.75 89.13
CA ILE A 343 -13.35 -37.16 87.91
C ILE A 343 -13.87 -35.92 87.16
N GLN A 344 -14.46 -34.95 87.86
CA GLN A 344 -14.91 -33.70 87.25
C GLN A 344 -13.76 -32.88 86.66
N LEU A 345 -12.60 -32.83 87.32
CA LEU A 345 -11.41 -32.16 86.81
C LEU A 345 -10.92 -32.83 85.51
N ALA A 346 -10.82 -34.16 85.48
CA ALA A 346 -10.39 -34.91 84.31
C ALA A 346 -11.32 -34.69 83.10
N VAL A 347 -12.65 -34.67 83.33
CA VAL A 347 -13.62 -34.34 82.28
C VAL A 347 -13.45 -32.90 81.79
N LYS A 348 -13.17 -31.94 82.67
CA LYS A 348 -12.93 -30.55 82.29
C LYS A 348 -11.62 -30.34 81.53
N GLU A 349 -10.58 -31.10 81.87
CA GLU A 349 -9.31 -31.12 81.14
C GLU A 349 -9.51 -31.68 79.73
N GLU A 350 -10.27 -32.77 79.58
CA GLU A 350 -10.58 -33.36 78.27
C GLU A 350 -11.45 -32.42 77.40
N GLU A 351 -12.44 -31.76 77.99
CA GLU A 351 -13.23 -30.71 77.32
C GLU A 351 -12.37 -29.53 76.87
N MET A 352 -11.43 -29.07 77.70
CA MET A 352 -10.51 -27.98 77.36
C MET A 352 -9.57 -28.37 76.21
N GLN A 353 -9.06 -29.60 76.23
CA GLN A 353 -8.16 -30.12 75.20
C GLN A 353 -8.89 -30.29 73.86
N SER A 354 -10.16 -30.73 73.90
CA SER A 354 -11.03 -30.78 72.71
C SER A 354 -11.35 -29.39 72.16
N ALA A 355 -11.56 -28.39 73.01
CA ALA A 355 -11.80 -27.01 72.59
C ALA A 355 -10.55 -26.38 71.94
N LEU A 356 -9.36 -26.65 72.48
CA LEU A 356 -8.08 -26.21 71.90
C LEU A 356 -7.86 -26.83 70.52
N SER A 357 -8.07 -28.13 70.36
CA SER A 357 -7.97 -28.80 69.04
C SER A 357 -8.94 -28.18 68.02
N ARG A 358 -10.18 -27.87 68.41
CA ARG A 358 -11.13 -27.17 67.52
C ARG A 358 -10.65 -25.78 67.13
N SER A 359 -10.09 -25.03 68.07
CA SER A 359 -9.55 -23.69 67.81
C SER A 359 -8.39 -23.78 66.80
N ASP A 360 -7.50 -24.76 66.95
CA ASP A 360 -6.38 -24.96 66.02
C ASP A 360 -6.87 -25.33 64.62
N ASP A 361 -7.87 -26.23 64.52
CA ASP A 361 -8.49 -26.61 63.24
C ASP A 361 -9.18 -25.42 62.55
N GLU A 362 -9.93 -24.59 63.30
CA GLU A 362 -10.56 -23.38 62.77
C GLU A 362 -9.52 -22.34 62.32
N THR A 363 -8.40 -22.22 63.04
CA THR A 363 -7.32 -21.31 62.68
C THR A 363 -6.60 -21.77 61.41
N ALA A 364 -6.39 -23.08 61.27
CA ALA A 364 -5.84 -23.68 60.05
C ALA A 364 -6.78 -23.48 58.84
N GLN A 365 -8.09 -23.70 59.01
CA GLN A 365 -9.09 -23.44 57.97
C GLN A 365 -9.14 -21.96 57.55
N LYS A 366 -9.11 -21.04 58.52
CA LYS A 366 -9.05 -19.60 58.26
C LYS A 366 -7.82 -19.21 57.45
N ASN A 367 -6.65 -19.76 57.79
CA ASN A 367 -5.41 -19.47 57.08
C ASN A 367 -5.43 -20.03 55.64
N ASN A 368 -5.96 -21.24 55.43
CA ASN A 368 -6.16 -21.78 54.09
C ASN A 368 -7.14 -20.96 53.26
N ALA A 369 -8.25 -20.50 53.85
CA ALA A 369 -9.21 -19.62 53.17
C ALA A 369 -8.57 -18.27 52.80
N LEU A 370 -7.75 -17.68 53.67
CA LEU A 370 -7.00 -16.45 53.37
C LEU A 370 -6.00 -16.65 52.24
N LYS A 371 -5.34 -17.82 52.17
CA LYS A 371 -4.42 -18.17 51.09
C LYS A 371 -5.16 -18.28 49.75
N GLN A 372 -6.29 -18.99 49.72
CA GLN A 372 -7.16 -19.05 48.54
C GLN A 372 -7.70 -17.69 48.10
N ILE A 373 -8.05 -16.80 49.05
CA ILE A 373 -8.48 -15.45 48.72
C ILE A 373 -7.36 -14.66 48.03
N ARG A 374 -6.11 -14.77 48.51
CA ARG A 374 -4.96 -14.12 47.88
C ARG A 374 -4.67 -14.67 46.49
N GLU A 375 -4.73 -15.99 46.32
CA GLU A 375 -4.56 -16.65 45.02
C GLU A 375 -5.64 -16.22 44.02
N LEU A 376 -6.90 -16.17 44.45
CA LEU A 376 -8.01 -15.70 43.61
C LEU A 376 -7.90 -14.20 43.29
N GLN A 377 -7.37 -13.38 44.21
CA GLN A 377 -7.10 -11.97 43.96
C GLN A 377 -5.96 -11.77 42.96
N ALA A 378 -4.90 -12.57 43.04
CA ALA A 378 -3.80 -12.56 42.07
C ALA A 378 -4.29 -12.98 40.67
N HIS A 379 -5.07 -14.05 40.58
CA HIS A 379 -5.68 -14.46 39.31
C HIS A 379 -6.65 -13.43 38.74
N LEU A 380 -7.41 -12.72 39.58
CA LEU A 380 -8.26 -11.62 39.13
C LEU A 380 -7.44 -10.46 38.56
N ALA A 381 -6.27 -10.16 39.15
CA ALA A 381 -5.38 -9.13 38.66
C ALA A 381 -4.74 -9.52 37.32
N GLU A 382 -4.24 -10.75 37.18
CA GLU A 382 -3.74 -11.28 35.90
C GLU A 382 -4.82 -11.23 34.82
N LEU A 383 -6.04 -11.70 35.11
CA LEU A 383 -7.15 -11.66 34.15
C LEU A 383 -7.55 -10.23 33.75
N GLN A 384 -7.40 -9.26 34.66
CA GLN A 384 -7.63 -7.85 34.34
C GLN A 384 -6.54 -7.28 33.43
N GLU A 385 -5.27 -7.61 33.68
CA GLU A 385 -4.15 -7.20 32.84
C GLU A 385 -4.23 -7.85 31.45
N ASP A 386 -4.58 -9.13 31.37
CA ASP A 386 -4.84 -9.85 30.12
C ASP A 386 -5.97 -9.17 29.33
N LEU A 387 -7.08 -8.83 29.98
CA LEU A 387 -8.21 -8.15 29.34
C LEU A 387 -7.84 -6.76 28.82
N GLU A 388 -6.99 -6.02 29.54
CA GLU A 388 -6.50 -4.71 29.10
C GLU A 388 -5.51 -4.83 27.94
N SER A 389 -4.62 -5.83 27.99
CA SER A 389 -3.72 -6.15 26.87
C SER A 389 -4.51 -6.54 25.61
N GLU A 390 -5.56 -7.34 25.76
CA GLU A 390 -6.40 -7.81 24.67
C GLU A 390 -7.19 -6.65 24.04
N LYS A 391 -7.70 -5.70 24.85
CA LYS A 391 -8.32 -4.46 24.35
C LYS A 391 -7.35 -3.59 23.55
N ILE A 392 -6.09 -3.48 23.98
CA ILE A 392 -5.06 -2.71 23.26
C ILE A 392 -4.71 -3.41 21.94
N CYS A 393 -4.53 -4.72 21.97
CA CYS A 393 -4.30 -5.52 20.75
C CYS A 393 -5.49 -5.44 19.78
N ARG A 394 -6.73 -5.51 20.28
CA ARG A 394 -7.95 -5.40 19.48
C ARG A 394 -8.07 -4.03 18.80
N THR A 395 -7.84 -2.95 19.54
CA THR A 395 -7.90 -1.59 18.97
C THR A 395 -6.80 -1.35 17.92
N LYS A 396 -5.59 -1.90 18.12
CA LYS A 396 -4.53 -1.89 17.09
C LYS A 396 -4.94 -2.69 15.85
N ALA A 397 -5.52 -3.88 16.02
CA ALA A 397 -5.99 -4.72 14.94
C ALA A 397 -7.16 -4.08 14.16
N GLU A 398 -8.11 -3.44 14.86
CA GLU A 398 -9.21 -2.69 14.24
C GLU A 398 -8.70 -1.49 13.44
N LYS A 399 -7.68 -0.80 13.93
CA LYS A 399 -7.04 0.31 13.21
C LYS A 399 -6.33 -0.19 11.95
N LEU A 400 -5.49 -1.21 12.06
CA LEU A 400 -4.83 -1.86 10.92
C LEU A 400 -5.84 -2.37 9.88
N LYS A 401 -6.95 -2.98 10.32
CA LYS A 401 -8.01 -3.43 9.42
C LYS A 401 -8.67 -2.27 8.68
N ARG A 402 -8.83 -1.12 9.34
CA ARG A 402 -9.42 0.07 8.75
C ARG A 402 -8.47 0.70 7.74
N ASP A 403 -7.20 0.85 8.09
CA ASP A 403 -6.14 1.35 7.22
C ASP A 403 -6.01 0.46 5.97
N LEU A 404 -5.93 -0.88 6.14
CA LEU A 404 -5.90 -1.83 5.04
C LEU A 404 -7.18 -1.80 4.18
N SER A 405 -8.36 -1.54 4.76
CA SER A 405 -9.60 -1.42 3.97
C SER A 405 -9.60 -0.13 3.14
N GLU A 406 -9.06 0.96 3.68
CA GLU A 406 -8.89 2.23 2.97
C GLU A 406 -7.86 2.11 1.84
N GLU A 407 -6.73 1.42 2.07
CA GLU A 407 -5.75 1.10 1.03
C GLU A 407 -6.34 0.20 -0.08
N LEU A 408 -7.17 -0.78 0.28
CA LEU A 408 -7.79 -1.70 -0.67
C LEU A 408 -8.85 -0.97 -1.53
N GLU A 409 -9.63 -0.06 -0.95
CA GLU A 409 -10.53 0.81 -1.71
C GLU A 409 -9.76 1.79 -2.62
N ALA A 410 -8.64 2.35 -2.16
CA ALA A 410 -7.77 3.19 -2.98
C ALA A 410 -7.18 2.43 -4.18
N LEU A 411 -6.68 1.21 -3.95
CA LEU A 411 -6.17 0.33 -5.00
C LEU A 411 -7.26 -0.10 -5.99
N LYS A 412 -8.50 -0.33 -5.52
CA LYS A 412 -9.64 -0.58 -6.42
C LYS A 412 -9.94 0.62 -7.31
N THR A 413 -9.94 1.83 -6.76
CA THR A 413 -10.16 3.04 -7.56
C THR A 413 -9.03 3.27 -8.57
N GLU A 414 -7.76 3.04 -8.19
CA GLU A 414 -6.65 3.07 -9.16
C GLU A 414 -6.78 1.96 -10.22
N LEU A 415 -7.26 0.78 -9.85
CA LEU A 415 -7.50 -0.31 -10.79
C LEU A 415 -8.63 0.04 -11.78
N GLU A 416 -9.71 0.66 -11.32
CA GLU A 416 -10.80 1.15 -12.17
C GLU A 416 -10.32 2.27 -13.11
N ASP A 417 -9.55 3.24 -12.59
CA ASP A 417 -8.97 4.31 -13.39
C ASP A 417 -7.97 3.78 -14.44
N THR A 418 -7.18 2.75 -14.09
CA THR A 418 -6.26 2.07 -15.03
C THR A 418 -7.00 1.22 -16.07
N LEU A 419 -8.12 0.61 -15.71
CA LEU A 419 -9.00 -0.09 -16.64
C LEU A 419 -9.65 0.89 -17.64
N ASP A 420 -10.14 2.03 -17.17
CA ASP A 420 -10.74 3.06 -18.02
C ASP A 420 -9.71 3.70 -18.95
N THR A 421 -8.50 3.99 -18.46
CA THR A 421 -7.41 4.48 -19.32
C THR A 421 -6.93 3.44 -20.33
N THR A 422 -6.91 2.16 -19.96
CA THR A 422 -6.57 1.05 -20.87
C THR A 422 -7.64 0.89 -21.95
N ALA A 423 -8.93 0.93 -21.57
CA ALA A 423 -10.05 0.89 -22.51
C ALA A 423 -10.01 2.07 -23.50
N ALA A 424 -9.76 3.28 -23.00
CA ALA A 424 -9.61 4.47 -23.84
C ALA A 424 -8.41 4.36 -24.80
N GLN A 425 -7.27 3.82 -24.36
CA GLN A 425 -6.12 3.56 -25.22
C GLN A 425 -6.43 2.50 -26.28
N GLN A 426 -7.16 1.45 -25.94
CA GLN A 426 -7.53 0.38 -26.86
C GLN A 426 -8.55 0.86 -27.92
N GLU A 427 -9.51 1.71 -27.55
CA GLU A 427 -10.38 2.41 -28.50
C GLU A 427 -9.61 3.35 -29.42
N LEU A 428 -8.64 4.10 -28.89
CA LEU A 428 -7.82 5.00 -29.70
C LEU A 428 -6.95 4.21 -30.68
N ARG A 429 -6.41 3.08 -30.25
CA ARG A 429 -5.60 2.18 -31.09
C ARG A 429 -6.45 1.56 -32.19
N THR A 430 -7.63 1.05 -31.88
CA THR A 430 -8.54 0.47 -32.89
C THR A 430 -8.98 1.51 -33.91
N LYS A 431 -9.29 2.75 -33.49
CA LYS A 431 -9.57 3.86 -34.42
C LYS A 431 -8.39 4.17 -35.34
N ARG A 432 -7.16 4.21 -34.81
CA ARG A 432 -5.94 4.40 -35.62
C ARG A 432 -5.72 3.26 -36.61
N GLU A 433 -5.92 2.01 -36.19
CA GLU A 433 -5.83 0.84 -37.07
C GLU A 433 -6.88 0.89 -38.19
N GLN A 434 -8.08 1.36 -37.88
CA GLN A 434 -9.16 1.54 -38.84
C GLN A 434 -8.87 2.67 -39.84
N GLU A 435 -8.38 3.83 -39.39
CA GLU A 435 -7.93 4.93 -40.26
C GLU A 435 -6.78 4.49 -41.18
N VAL A 436 -5.81 3.72 -40.67
CA VAL A 436 -4.72 3.17 -41.47
C VAL A 436 -5.25 2.20 -42.53
N ALA A 437 -6.23 1.35 -42.19
CA ALA A 437 -6.85 0.45 -43.15
C ALA A 437 -7.62 1.21 -44.24
N GLU A 438 -8.34 2.27 -43.89
CA GLU A 438 -9.06 3.13 -44.85
C GLU A 438 -8.08 3.87 -45.77
N LEU A 439 -7.00 4.43 -45.23
CA LEU A 439 -5.96 5.08 -46.03
C LEU A 439 -5.25 4.11 -46.97
N LYS A 440 -4.95 2.88 -46.51
CA LYS A 440 -4.39 1.83 -47.38
C LYS A 440 -5.34 1.50 -48.53
N LYS A 441 -6.63 1.32 -48.24
CA LYS A 441 -7.65 1.05 -49.25
C LYS A 441 -7.78 2.20 -50.26
N ALA A 442 -7.74 3.44 -49.80
CA ALA A 442 -7.77 4.62 -50.67
C ALA A 442 -6.53 4.70 -51.59
N ILE A 443 -5.34 4.38 -51.05
CA ILE A 443 -4.10 4.31 -51.85
C ILE A 443 -4.18 3.19 -52.89
N GLU A 444 -4.69 2.01 -52.54
CA GLU A 444 -4.88 0.90 -53.48
C GLU A 444 -5.87 1.26 -54.60
N GLU A 445 -6.97 1.95 -54.25
CA GLU A 445 -7.98 2.39 -55.20
C GLU A 445 -7.46 3.48 -56.16
N GLU A 446 -6.71 4.46 -55.64
CA GLU A 446 -6.02 5.45 -56.47
C GLU A 446 -4.93 4.82 -57.35
N THR A 447 -4.18 3.84 -56.83
CA THR A 447 -3.19 3.11 -57.63
C THR A 447 -3.85 2.33 -58.76
N LYS A 448 -5.00 1.69 -58.48
CA LYS A 448 -5.79 0.99 -59.49
C LYS A 448 -6.34 1.96 -60.55
N ASN A 449 -6.89 3.10 -60.14
CA ASN A 449 -7.37 4.14 -61.04
C ASN A 449 -6.24 4.69 -61.92
N HIS A 450 -5.07 4.94 -61.33
CA HIS A 450 -3.89 5.38 -62.05
C HIS A 450 -3.44 4.34 -63.09
N ASN A 451 -3.40 3.05 -62.72
CA ASN A 451 -3.05 1.97 -63.65
C ASN A 451 -4.04 1.87 -64.82
N VAL A 452 -5.34 2.01 -64.56
CA VAL A 452 -6.37 2.04 -65.62
C VAL A 452 -6.15 3.25 -66.54
N GLN A 453 -5.91 4.44 -65.99
CA GLN A 453 -5.62 5.64 -66.79
C GLN A 453 -4.36 5.48 -67.65
N VAL A 454 -3.29 4.89 -67.11
CA VAL A 454 -2.06 4.60 -67.87
C VAL A 454 -2.33 3.59 -68.99
N GLN A 455 -3.13 2.56 -68.73
CA GLN A 455 -3.50 1.57 -69.75
C GLN A 455 -4.34 2.19 -70.87
N GLU A 456 -5.34 3.03 -70.53
CA GLU A 456 -6.11 3.78 -71.53
C GLU A 456 -5.22 4.71 -72.37
N MET A 457 -4.28 5.40 -71.74
CA MET A 457 -3.33 6.27 -72.44
C MET A 457 -2.43 5.48 -73.38
N ARG A 458 -1.93 4.31 -72.95
CA ARG A 458 -1.16 3.41 -73.81
C ARG A 458 -1.99 2.90 -75.00
N GLN A 459 -3.24 2.52 -74.77
CA GLN A 459 -4.13 2.05 -75.83
C GLN A 459 -4.45 3.16 -76.83
N ARG A 460 -4.72 4.39 -76.36
CA ARG A 460 -4.88 5.57 -77.23
C ARG A 460 -3.63 5.86 -78.05
N HIS A 461 -2.45 5.83 -77.43
CA HIS A 461 -1.19 6.03 -78.15
C HIS A 461 -0.95 4.93 -79.19
N SER A 462 -1.26 3.68 -78.86
CA SER A 462 -1.17 2.56 -79.81
C SER A 462 -2.08 2.78 -81.02
N SER A 463 -3.35 3.15 -80.79
CA SER A 463 -4.31 3.44 -81.86
C SER A 463 -3.86 4.63 -82.74
N VAL A 464 -3.34 5.70 -82.14
CA VAL A 464 -2.80 6.85 -82.90
C VAL A 464 -1.56 6.46 -83.71
N LEU A 465 -0.69 5.60 -83.18
CA LEU A 465 0.48 5.09 -83.91
C LEU A 465 0.06 4.23 -85.10
N GLU A 466 -0.98 3.43 -84.94
CA GLU A 466 -1.54 2.59 -86.00
C GLU A 466 -2.18 3.45 -87.11
N GLU A 467 -2.98 4.46 -86.75
CA GLU A 467 -3.52 5.44 -87.70
C GLU A 467 -2.42 6.21 -88.45
N LEU A 468 -1.37 6.65 -87.75
CA LEU A 468 -0.23 7.33 -88.39
C LEU A 468 0.56 6.39 -89.31
N SER A 469 0.67 5.11 -88.95
CA SER A 469 1.32 4.10 -89.78
C SER A 469 0.51 3.81 -91.04
N GLU A 470 -0.82 3.73 -90.93
CA GLU A 470 -1.72 3.58 -92.08
C GLU A 470 -1.69 4.81 -93.00
N GLN A 471 -1.69 6.03 -92.42
CA GLN A 471 -1.53 7.26 -93.19
C GLN A 471 -0.17 7.31 -93.92
N LEU A 472 0.90 6.83 -93.27
CA LEU A 472 2.22 6.72 -93.90
C LEU A 472 2.20 5.73 -95.07
N GLU A 473 1.57 4.57 -94.92
CA GLU A 473 1.41 3.61 -96.02
C GLU A 473 0.59 4.20 -97.17
N GLN A 474 -0.55 4.85 -96.87
CA GLN A 474 -1.37 5.52 -97.88
C GLN A 474 -0.56 6.59 -98.61
N ALA A 475 0.20 7.43 -97.89
CA ALA A 475 1.07 8.43 -98.49
C ALA A 475 2.15 7.81 -99.38
N LYS A 476 2.75 6.67 -98.97
CA LYS A 476 3.70 5.93 -99.81
C LYS A 476 3.04 5.38 -101.08
N ARG A 477 1.82 4.84 -100.99
CA ARG A 477 1.05 4.37 -102.17
C ARG A 477 0.72 5.53 -103.11
N PHE A 478 0.25 6.66 -102.59
CA PHE A 478 0.00 7.87 -103.37
C PHE A 478 1.28 8.38 -104.05
N LYS A 479 2.39 8.45 -103.31
CA LYS A 479 3.70 8.83 -103.86
C LYS A 479 4.10 7.92 -105.02
N GLY A 480 4.00 6.59 -104.86
CA GLY A 480 4.31 5.64 -105.94
C GLY A 480 3.39 5.78 -107.16
N SER A 481 2.12 6.14 -106.97
CA SER A 481 1.21 6.44 -108.08
C SER A 481 1.61 7.71 -108.84
N LEU A 482 2.03 8.75 -108.11
CA LEU A 482 2.49 10.01 -108.70
C LEU A 482 3.81 9.83 -109.43
N GLU A 483 4.75 9.06 -108.87
CA GLU A 483 6.02 8.72 -109.53
C GLU A 483 5.76 7.99 -110.87
N LYS A 484 4.82 7.04 -110.92
CA LYS A 484 4.40 6.39 -112.18
C LYS A 484 3.76 7.38 -113.16
N SER A 485 2.91 8.29 -112.68
CA SER A 485 2.29 9.30 -113.53
C SER A 485 3.32 10.27 -114.11
N ILE A 486 4.32 10.67 -113.32
CA ILE A 486 5.45 11.48 -113.81
C ILE A 486 6.22 10.72 -114.89
N GLN A 487 6.53 9.44 -114.65
CA GLN A 487 7.28 8.62 -115.59
C GLN A 487 6.52 8.43 -116.93
N ASN A 488 5.20 8.26 -116.87
CA ASN A 488 4.35 8.22 -118.06
C ASN A 488 4.36 9.56 -118.81
N LEU A 489 4.17 10.67 -118.09
CA LEU A 489 4.21 12.01 -118.71
C LEU A 489 5.59 12.34 -119.30
N GLU A 490 6.68 11.89 -118.67
CA GLU A 490 8.03 12.01 -119.22
C GLU A 490 8.20 11.18 -120.51
N SER A 491 7.57 10.00 -120.60
CA SER A 491 7.54 9.19 -121.82
C SER A 491 6.75 9.89 -122.92
N ASP A 492 5.52 10.33 -122.63
CA ASP A 492 4.67 11.04 -123.59
C ASP A 492 5.36 12.31 -124.11
N ASN A 493 6.06 13.04 -123.23
CA ASN A 493 6.80 14.24 -123.62
C ASN A 493 8.00 13.91 -124.53
N LYS A 494 8.68 12.77 -124.31
CA LYS A 494 9.73 12.28 -125.23
C LYS A 494 9.14 11.91 -126.59
N ASP A 495 8.00 11.24 -126.61
CA ASP A 495 7.34 10.82 -127.85
C ASP A 495 6.84 12.04 -128.65
N LEU A 496 6.21 13.01 -127.98
CA LEU A 496 5.83 14.29 -128.57
C LEU A 496 7.04 15.08 -129.09
N ALA A 497 8.17 15.08 -128.36
CA ALA A 497 9.39 15.72 -128.84
C ALA A 497 9.95 15.04 -130.10
N CYS A 498 9.83 13.72 -130.22
CA CYS A 498 10.17 12.97 -131.43
C CYS A 498 9.22 13.30 -132.60
N GLU A 499 7.91 13.39 -132.36
CA GLU A 499 6.94 13.82 -133.37
C GLU A 499 7.22 15.24 -133.87
N VAL A 500 7.50 16.19 -132.97
CA VAL A 500 7.85 17.56 -133.34
C VAL A 500 9.10 17.60 -134.24
N LYS A 501 10.13 16.81 -133.92
CA LYS A 501 11.32 16.70 -134.78
C LYS A 501 10.99 16.13 -136.16
N SER A 502 10.16 15.09 -136.23
CA SER A 502 9.71 14.50 -137.49
C SER A 502 8.95 15.50 -138.35
N VAL A 503 8.01 16.24 -137.75
CA VAL A 503 7.24 17.30 -138.43
C VAL A 503 8.13 18.45 -138.89
N GLN A 504 9.11 18.87 -138.08
CA GLN A 504 10.09 19.88 -138.48
C GLN A 504 10.92 19.43 -139.68
N GLN A 505 11.34 18.16 -139.72
CA GLN A 505 12.09 17.58 -140.83
C GLN A 505 11.24 17.50 -142.11
N ALA A 506 9.99 17.03 -142.00
CA ALA A 506 9.03 17.01 -143.10
C ALA A 506 8.74 18.43 -143.64
N ARG A 507 8.62 19.43 -142.74
CA ARG A 507 8.47 20.84 -143.12
C ARG A 507 9.68 21.36 -143.89
N ALA A 508 10.90 21.07 -143.43
CA ALA A 508 12.13 21.49 -144.11
C ALA A 508 12.26 20.87 -145.50
N GLU A 509 11.89 19.59 -145.65
CA GLU A 509 11.86 18.92 -146.96
C GLU A 509 10.80 19.51 -147.90
N SER A 510 9.61 19.83 -147.39
CA SER A 510 8.55 20.49 -148.15
C SER A 510 8.97 21.89 -148.58
N GLU A 511 9.66 22.63 -147.72
CA GLU A 511 10.15 23.97 -148.02
C GLU A 511 11.28 23.96 -149.07
N SER A 512 12.15 22.96 -149.03
CA SER A 512 13.17 22.72 -150.06
C SER A 512 12.53 22.38 -151.41
N ARG A 513 11.51 21.50 -151.42
CA ARG A 513 10.72 21.19 -152.62
C ARG A 513 10.03 22.45 -153.18
N ARG A 514 9.42 23.27 -152.33
CA ARG A 514 8.80 24.55 -152.73
C ARG A 514 9.80 25.47 -153.43
N LYS A 515 10.99 25.69 -152.84
CA LYS A 515 12.04 26.51 -153.46
C LYS A 515 12.50 25.99 -154.82
N LYS A 516 12.58 24.67 -154.98
CA LYS A 516 12.95 24.03 -156.25
C LYS A 516 11.89 24.23 -157.35
N VAL A 517 10.61 24.21 -156.98
CA VAL A 517 9.50 24.52 -157.90
C VAL A 517 9.46 26.01 -158.21
N GLU A 518 9.72 26.88 -157.23
CA GLU A 518 9.83 28.33 -157.44
C GLU A 518 10.98 28.68 -158.40
N SER A 519 12.13 28.01 -158.32
CA SER A 519 13.24 28.23 -159.26
C SER A 519 12.88 27.76 -160.68
N GLN A 520 12.20 26.61 -160.81
CA GLN A 520 11.70 26.13 -162.11
C GLN A 520 10.66 27.08 -162.71
N LEU A 521 9.80 27.67 -161.89
CA LEU A 521 8.83 28.68 -162.33
C LEU A 521 9.53 29.95 -162.82
N GLN A 522 10.59 30.40 -162.14
CA GLN A 522 11.41 31.54 -162.60
C GLN A 522 12.08 31.27 -163.96
N GLU A 523 12.62 30.07 -164.19
CA GLU A 523 13.18 29.68 -165.50
C GLU A 523 12.12 29.64 -166.60
N LEU A 524 10.90 29.19 -166.31
CA LEU A 524 9.81 29.21 -167.28
C LEU A 524 9.35 30.63 -167.60
N LEU A 525 9.31 31.51 -166.61
CA LEU A 525 8.98 32.93 -166.80
C LEU A 525 10.05 33.65 -167.64
N SER A 526 11.34 33.36 -167.43
CA SER A 526 12.41 33.94 -168.26
C SER A 526 12.34 33.45 -169.71
N ARG A 527 12.08 32.15 -169.93
CA ARG A 527 11.82 31.61 -171.28
C ARG A 527 10.59 32.20 -171.96
N ALA A 528 9.51 32.42 -171.21
CA ALA A 528 8.31 33.07 -171.73
C ALA A 528 8.60 34.53 -172.14
N ALA A 529 9.40 35.26 -171.37
CA ALA A 529 9.83 36.61 -171.71
C ALA A 529 10.72 36.67 -172.95
N GLU A 530 11.60 35.68 -173.16
CA GLU A 530 12.39 35.53 -174.40
C GLU A 530 11.51 35.19 -175.62
N ALA A 531 10.51 34.33 -175.44
CA ALA A 531 9.54 34.00 -176.48
C ALA A 531 8.67 35.21 -176.88
N GLU A 532 8.26 36.04 -175.92
CA GLU A 532 7.54 37.30 -176.20
C GLU A 532 8.45 38.32 -176.93
N ARG A 533 9.74 38.40 -176.59
CA ARG A 533 10.71 39.24 -177.34
C ARG A 533 10.86 38.82 -178.79
N THR A 534 11.05 37.52 -179.03
CA THR A 534 11.19 36.98 -180.40
C THR A 534 9.91 37.17 -181.22
N LYS A 535 8.73 37.02 -180.60
CA LYS A 535 7.44 37.35 -181.21
C LYS A 535 7.32 38.84 -181.57
N ALA A 536 7.78 39.75 -180.71
CA ALA A 536 7.78 41.18 -181.00
C ALA A 536 8.70 41.56 -182.18
N GLU A 537 9.88 40.93 -182.28
CA GLU A 537 10.81 41.11 -183.40
C GLU A 537 10.23 40.59 -184.72
N LEU A 538 9.59 39.41 -184.71
CA LEU A 538 8.91 38.85 -185.89
C LEU A 538 7.72 39.71 -186.34
N SER A 539 6.96 40.26 -185.38
CA SER A 539 5.87 41.21 -185.66
C SER A 539 6.37 42.49 -186.33
N GLN A 540 7.48 43.07 -185.84
CA GLN A 540 8.12 44.22 -186.51
C GLN A 540 8.62 43.89 -187.93
N ARG A 541 9.13 42.68 -188.15
CA ARG A 541 9.59 42.23 -189.47
C ARG A 541 8.44 42.05 -190.45
N SER A 542 7.30 41.53 -189.97
CA SER A 542 6.06 41.40 -190.75
C SER A 542 5.50 42.78 -191.14
N ASN A 543 5.51 43.75 -190.23
CA ASN A 543 5.04 45.11 -190.52
C ASN A 543 5.92 45.83 -191.56
N ARG A 544 7.24 45.60 -191.56
CA ARG A 544 8.12 46.15 -192.62
C ARG A 544 7.81 45.56 -193.99
N LEU A 545 7.60 44.25 -194.06
CA LEU A 545 7.22 43.57 -195.31
C LEU A 545 5.84 44.02 -195.82
N GLN A 546 4.90 44.34 -194.92
CA GLN A 546 3.59 44.89 -195.29
C GLN A 546 3.73 46.31 -195.91
N VAL A 547 4.57 47.16 -195.33
CA VAL A 547 4.84 48.52 -195.86
C VAL A 547 5.53 48.46 -197.23
N ASP A 548 6.46 47.51 -197.43
CA ASP A 548 7.11 47.31 -198.74
C ASP A 548 6.12 46.79 -199.79
N LEU A 549 5.12 45.98 -199.38
CA LEU A 549 4.08 45.44 -200.26
C LEU A 549 3.04 46.51 -200.67
N ASP A 550 2.69 47.41 -199.76
CA ASP A 550 1.82 48.56 -200.04
C ASP A 550 2.52 49.57 -200.96
N HIS A 551 3.85 49.75 -200.83
CA HIS A 551 4.65 50.60 -201.73
C HIS A 551 4.79 50.02 -203.15
N MET A 552 4.92 48.70 -203.27
CA MET A 552 4.94 48.03 -204.58
C MET A 552 3.55 48.00 -205.24
N SER A 553 2.48 47.97 -204.44
CA SER A 553 1.09 48.05 -204.94
C SER A 553 0.76 49.45 -205.46
N SER A 554 1.26 50.52 -204.84
CA SER A 554 1.07 51.89 -205.37
C SER A 554 1.84 52.14 -206.68
N LEU A 555 3.00 51.51 -206.87
CA LEU A 555 3.75 51.55 -208.13
C LEU A 555 3.09 50.75 -209.26
N LEU A 556 2.24 49.76 -208.93
CA LEU A 556 1.46 48.99 -209.90
C LEU A 556 0.23 49.78 -210.38
N GLU A 557 -0.48 50.48 -209.48
CA GLU A 557 -1.66 51.29 -209.83
C GLU A 557 -1.34 52.50 -210.72
N GLU A 558 -0.12 53.05 -210.66
CA GLU A 558 0.31 54.13 -211.56
C GLU A 558 0.76 53.63 -212.95
N SER A 559 1.10 52.35 -213.10
CA SER A 559 1.43 51.74 -214.40
C SER A 559 0.19 51.40 -215.25
N GLU A 560 -1.02 51.40 -214.68
CA GLU A 560 -2.28 51.07 -215.37
C GLU A 560 -3.07 52.31 -215.85
N LYS A 561 -2.49 53.52 -215.77
CA LYS A 561 -3.04 54.76 -216.36
C LYS A 561 -2.10 55.39 -217.40
N SER A 562 -1.69 54.58 -218.37
CA SER A 562 -1.34 55.04 -219.73
C SER A 562 -2.53 54.93 -220.66
#